data_AF-A0A7S6N647-F1
#
_entry.id   AF-A0A7S6N647-F1
#
_cell.length_a   1.000
_cell.length_b   1.000
_cell.length_c   1.000
_cell.angle_alpha   90.00
_cell.angle_beta   90.00
_cell.angle_gamma   90.00
#
_symmetry.space_group_name_H-M   'P 1'
#
loop_
_entity.id
_entity.type
_entity.pdbx_description
1 polymer ?
#
loop_
_entity_poly.entity_id
_entity_poly.type
_entity_poly.pdbx_seq_one_letter_code
_entity_poly.pdbx_strand_id
1 'polypeptide(L)'
;MKKIIFGAALLALSSQAGAIAVKMTAVNQRASSGTLSTLKWSGCTTYTSATGCINPANNNLSNMGLTASTAVWDWNPTTGVLSMTGMFNAASTIGSSGSAVASAVNGDKVTDLIINTGTQTTTAATYQCLEGNFLAGVGANGCLNLDLGADGVLNSSVVYNVGGNANCVQRTIGGDDSSTGNVRTLMNTAGGGGCEAGDGAFNMWTVVQDNLGSGGTLIISNGIPLNASGTSYLTFAAVPVPAAAWLLAPAVLAAGRFSRRRKAA
;
A
#
# COMPACT_ATOMS: atom_id res chain seq x y z
N MET A 1 14.32 -43.13 -10.85
CA MET A 1 14.54 -41.86 -10.13
C MET A 1 13.29 -40.99 -10.26
N LYS A 2 12.33 -41.07 -9.33
CA LYS A 2 11.01 -40.38 -9.39
C LYS A 2 10.46 -39.99 -7.99
N LYS A 3 11.33 -39.75 -6.99
CA LYS A 3 10.91 -39.59 -5.58
C LYS A 3 11.30 -38.27 -4.89
N ILE A 4 11.71 -37.23 -5.62
CA ILE A 4 12.17 -35.95 -5.01
C ILE A 4 11.45 -34.73 -5.60
N ILE A 5 10.12 -34.78 -5.75
CA ILE A 5 9.34 -33.60 -6.20
C ILE A 5 8.28 -33.17 -5.16
N PHE A 6 7.91 -34.04 -4.21
CA PHE A 6 6.89 -33.69 -3.20
C PHE A 6 7.39 -32.82 -2.03
N GLY A 7 8.71 -32.71 -1.81
CA GLY A 7 9.25 -31.93 -0.67
C GLY A 7 9.23 -30.41 -0.86
N ALA A 8 9.51 -29.93 -2.08
CA ALA A 8 9.61 -28.48 -2.34
C ALA A 8 8.25 -27.78 -2.31
N ALA A 9 7.18 -28.44 -2.79
CA ALA A 9 5.82 -27.90 -2.73
C ALA A 9 5.30 -27.79 -1.28
N LEU A 10 5.69 -28.71 -0.39
CA LEU A 10 5.27 -28.69 1.02
C LEU A 10 5.99 -27.60 1.84
N LEU A 11 7.27 -27.32 1.55
CA LEU A 11 7.99 -26.22 2.22
C LEU A 11 7.43 -24.85 1.80
N ALA A 12 7.08 -24.65 0.53
CA ALA A 12 6.44 -23.42 0.06
C ALA A 12 5.03 -23.20 0.63
N LEU A 13 4.34 -24.26 1.07
CA LEU A 13 3.06 -24.17 1.78
C LEU A 13 3.23 -23.91 3.28
N SER A 14 4.36 -24.32 3.88
CA SER A 14 4.61 -24.13 5.31
C SER A 14 4.91 -22.68 5.70
N SER A 15 5.44 -21.85 4.81
CA SER A 15 5.64 -20.41 5.06
C SER A 15 4.34 -19.62 5.10
N GLN A 16 3.24 -20.16 4.56
CA GLN A 16 1.90 -19.56 4.66
C GLN A 16 1.14 -19.96 5.93
N ALA A 17 1.64 -20.92 6.72
CA ALA A 17 0.96 -21.40 7.92
C ALA A 17 0.93 -20.40 9.10
N GLY A 18 1.52 -19.20 8.93
CA GLY A 18 1.54 -18.14 9.94
C GLY A 18 1.00 -16.78 9.48
N ALA A 19 0.52 -16.65 8.24
CA ALA A 19 -0.02 -15.38 7.75
C ALA A 19 -1.43 -15.13 8.29
N ILE A 20 -1.65 -13.93 8.81
CA ILE A 20 -2.92 -13.45 9.34
C ILE A 20 -3.53 -12.52 8.30
N ALA A 21 -4.73 -12.82 7.82
CA ALA A 21 -5.48 -11.89 6.98
C ALA A 21 -5.80 -10.62 7.78
N VAL A 22 -5.43 -9.46 7.24
CA VAL A 22 -5.65 -8.17 7.87
C VAL A 22 -6.39 -7.23 6.94
N LYS A 23 -7.16 -6.31 7.54
CA LYS A 23 -7.87 -5.25 6.83
C LYS A 23 -7.24 -3.92 7.19
N MET A 24 -6.81 -3.18 6.18
CA MET A 24 -6.36 -1.81 6.38
C MET A 24 -7.52 -0.95 6.90
N THR A 25 -7.21 -0.09 7.87
CA THR A 25 -8.16 0.79 8.53
C THR A 25 -7.78 2.26 8.37
N ALA A 26 -6.48 2.55 8.23
CA ALA A 26 -6.00 3.91 7.98
C ALA A 26 -4.66 3.92 7.23
N VAL A 27 -4.48 4.99 6.45
CA VAL A 27 -3.25 5.39 5.77
C VAL A 27 -2.99 6.82 6.20
N ASN A 28 -1.99 7.04 7.04
CA ASN A 28 -1.81 8.29 7.74
C ASN A 28 -0.43 8.90 7.48
N GLN A 29 -0.41 10.22 7.39
CA GLN A 29 0.80 11.02 7.33
C GLN A 29 0.67 12.22 8.26
N ARG A 30 1.77 12.66 8.88
CA ARG A 30 1.81 13.86 9.70
C ARG A 30 2.65 14.93 9.00
N ALA A 31 2.02 16.05 8.68
CA ALA A 31 2.69 17.18 8.05
C ALA A 31 3.78 17.77 8.97
N SER A 32 4.63 18.64 8.42
CA SER A 32 5.63 19.41 9.17
C SER A 32 5.01 20.21 10.33
N SER A 33 3.79 20.68 10.16
CA SER A 33 2.98 21.36 11.18
C SER A 33 2.54 20.47 12.35
N GLY A 34 2.83 19.16 12.30
CA GLY A 34 2.36 18.20 13.28
C GLY A 34 0.89 17.81 13.08
N THR A 35 0.19 18.27 12.04
CA THR A 35 -1.20 17.88 11.79
C THR A 35 -1.29 16.49 11.16
N LEU A 36 -2.12 15.61 11.73
CA LEU A 36 -2.39 14.28 11.18
C LEU A 36 -3.34 14.39 9.98
N SER A 37 -2.99 13.75 8.88
CA SER A 37 -3.81 13.63 7.68
C SER A 37 -4.00 12.17 7.33
N THR A 38 -5.25 11.78 7.08
CA THR A 38 -5.60 10.45 6.56
C THR A 38 -5.77 10.53 5.05
N LEU A 39 -5.00 9.73 4.31
CA LEU A 39 -5.08 9.63 2.86
C LEU A 39 -6.37 8.90 2.45
N LYS A 40 -6.81 9.14 1.21
CA LYS A 40 -7.97 8.47 0.62
C LYS A 40 -7.53 7.22 -0.11
N TRP A 41 -8.13 6.09 0.24
CA TRP A 41 -7.75 4.80 -0.31
C TRP A 41 -8.90 3.82 -0.44
N SER A 42 -9.90 3.88 0.44
CA SER A 42 -10.97 2.89 0.54
C SER A 42 -12.13 3.18 -0.41
N GLY A 43 -12.85 2.14 -0.82
CA GLY A 43 -14.20 2.26 -1.34
C GLY A 43 -15.20 2.33 -0.18
N CYS A 44 -16.07 3.32 -0.19
CA CYS A 44 -17.08 3.52 0.85
C CYS A 44 -18.37 4.06 0.26
N THR A 45 -19.44 4.05 1.04
CA THR A 45 -20.73 4.66 0.71
C THR A 45 -20.93 6.05 1.32
N THR A 46 -20.07 6.43 2.28
CA THR A 46 -20.10 7.74 2.95
C THR A 46 -18.78 8.47 2.70
N TYR A 47 -18.87 9.68 2.16
CA TYR A 47 -17.72 10.53 1.83
C TYR A 47 -17.72 11.78 2.70
N THR A 48 -17.12 11.70 3.88
CA THR A 48 -16.91 12.87 4.75
C THR A 48 -15.45 13.30 4.71
N SER A 49 -15.17 14.50 5.21
CA SER A 49 -13.80 15.02 5.33
C SER A 49 -12.87 14.09 6.12
N ALA A 50 -13.37 13.36 7.11
CA ALA A 50 -12.56 12.48 7.94
C ALA A 50 -12.43 11.04 7.42
N THR A 51 -13.26 10.64 6.43
CA THR A 51 -13.23 9.26 5.93
C THR A 51 -12.04 9.01 5.01
N GLY A 52 -11.36 7.86 5.10
CA GLY A 52 -10.29 7.47 4.17
C GLY A 52 -10.79 7.03 2.78
N CYS A 53 -11.92 7.56 2.31
CA CYS A 53 -12.66 7.03 1.17
C CYS A 53 -12.42 7.84 -0.11
N ILE A 54 -12.18 7.16 -1.21
CA ILE A 54 -12.14 7.78 -2.54
C ILE A 54 -13.58 8.00 -3.01
N ASN A 55 -13.97 9.27 -3.19
CA ASN A 55 -15.28 9.62 -3.72
C ASN A 55 -15.25 9.48 -5.25
N PRO A 56 -16.05 8.59 -5.86
CA PRO A 56 -16.06 8.38 -7.31
C PRO A 56 -16.56 9.60 -8.08
N ALA A 57 -17.29 10.53 -7.43
CA ALA A 57 -17.69 11.80 -8.03
C ALA A 57 -16.58 12.87 -8.00
N ASN A 58 -15.42 12.58 -7.39
CA ASN A 58 -14.28 13.50 -7.42
C ASN A 58 -13.52 13.37 -8.74
N ASN A 59 -13.79 14.32 -9.65
CA ASN A 59 -13.20 14.34 -10.97
C ASN A 59 -11.67 14.50 -10.96
N ASN A 60 -11.11 15.17 -9.94
CA ASN A 60 -9.66 15.34 -9.85
C ASN A 60 -8.97 13.98 -9.62
N LEU A 61 -9.50 13.17 -8.69
CA LEU A 61 -8.97 11.83 -8.42
C LEU A 61 -9.22 10.87 -9.58
N SER A 62 -10.42 10.90 -10.18
CA SER A 62 -10.72 10.01 -11.31
C SER A 62 -9.90 10.32 -12.56
N ASN A 63 -9.62 11.60 -12.84
CA ASN A 63 -8.79 12.01 -13.97
C ASN A 63 -7.33 11.57 -13.81
N MET A 64 -6.85 11.44 -12.57
CA MET A 64 -5.55 10.82 -12.28
C MET A 64 -5.57 9.30 -12.47
N GLY A 65 -6.74 8.68 -12.64
CA GLY A 65 -6.89 7.22 -12.70
C GLY A 65 -6.80 6.54 -11.33
N LEU A 66 -7.06 7.28 -10.25
CA LEU A 66 -7.16 6.76 -8.90
C LEU A 66 -8.57 6.23 -8.64
N THR A 67 -8.65 4.97 -8.24
CA THR A 67 -9.89 4.28 -7.86
C THR A 67 -9.77 3.73 -6.44
N ALA A 68 -10.88 3.30 -5.85
CA ALA A 68 -10.85 2.61 -4.56
C ALA A 68 -9.90 1.40 -4.60
N SER A 69 -9.14 1.23 -3.51
CA SER A 69 -8.26 0.09 -3.30
C SER A 69 -9.04 -1.23 -3.33
N THR A 70 -8.51 -2.21 -4.07
CA THR A 70 -8.99 -3.60 -4.08
C THR A 70 -8.04 -4.54 -3.34
N ALA A 71 -7.02 -3.97 -2.68
CA ALA A 71 -5.97 -4.69 -1.98
C ALA A 71 -6.51 -5.62 -0.88
N VAL A 72 -6.04 -6.86 -0.90
CA VAL A 72 -6.17 -7.82 0.21
C VAL A 72 -4.80 -7.94 0.87
N TRP A 73 -4.77 -7.90 2.19
CA TRP A 73 -3.53 -7.84 2.96
C TRP A 73 -3.38 -9.03 3.88
N ASP A 74 -2.16 -9.53 3.96
CA ASP A 74 -1.76 -10.62 4.85
C ASP A 74 -0.49 -10.23 5.61
N TRP A 75 -0.49 -10.46 6.93
CA TRP A 75 0.64 -10.18 7.80
C TRP A 75 1.21 -11.48 8.36
N ASN A 76 2.50 -11.72 8.14
CA ASN A 76 3.23 -12.80 8.78
C ASN A 76 4.10 -12.25 9.92
N PRO A 77 3.66 -12.37 11.19
CA PRO A 77 4.42 -11.85 12.34
C PRO A 77 5.74 -12.59 12.57
N THR A 78 5.87 -13.83 12.11
CA THR A 78 7.11 -14.61 12.27
C THR A 78 8.22 -14.10 11.36
N THR A 79 7.88 -13.70 10.12
CA THR A 79 8.87 -13.19 9.16
C THR A 79 8.92 -11.66 9.10
N GLY A 80 7.94 -10.97 9.70
CA GLY A 80 7.79 -9.51 9.59
C GLY A 80 7.40 -9.08 8.17
N VAL A 81 6.61 -9.88 7.46
CA VAL A 81 6.24 -9.60 6.06
C VAL A 81 4.77 -9.23 5.99
N LEU A 82 4.49 -8.01 5.52
CA LEU A 82 3.18 -7.56 5.12
C LEU A 82 3.08 -7.67 3.59
N SER A 83 2.24 -8.56 3.10
CA SER A 83 2.00 -8.74 1.67
C SER A 83 0.61 -8.27 1.29
N MET A 84 0.52 -7.76 0.07
CA MET A 84 -0.70 -7.29 -0.56
C MET A 84 -0.90 -8.04 -1.87
N THR A 85 -2.14 -8.40 -2.19
CA THR A 85 -2.53 -8.80 -3.54
C THR A 85 -3.54 -7.82 -4.12
N GLY A 86 -3.44 -7.53 -5.41
CA GLY A 86 -4.32 -6.59 -6.11
C GLY A 86 -3.75 -5.19 -6.20
N MET A 87 -4.61 -4.16 -6.19
CA MET A 87 -4.23 -2.77 -6.35
C MET A 87 -4.53 -1.96 -5.10
N PHE A 88 -3.53 -1.23 -4.62
CA PHE A 88 -3.68 -0.21 -3.60
C PHE A 88 -3.44 1.17 -4.21
N ASN A 89 -4.43 2.04 -4.02
CA ASN A 89 -4.36 3.44 -4.38
C ASN A 89 -4.48 4.25 -3.09
N ALA A 90 -3.60 5.23 -2.91
CA ALA A 90 -3.69 6.19 -1.81
C ALA A 90 -3.50 7.60 -2.36
N ALA A 91 -4.37 8.52 -1.98
CA ALA A 91 -4.35 9.90 -2.47
C ALA A 91 -4.27 10.90 -1.32
N SER A 92 -3.44 11.92 -1.51
CA SER A 92 -3.42 13.13 -0.70
C SER A 92 -4.27 14.20 -1.38
N THR A 93 -5.08 14.92 -0.61
CA THR A 93 -5.99 15.95 -1.13
C THR A 93 -6.01 17.17 -0.22
N ILE A 94 -6.22 18.36 -0.78
CA ILE A 94 -6.46 19.60 -0.05
C ILE A 94 -7.95 19.97 -0.13
N GLY A 95 -8.45 20.53 0.98
CA GLY A 95 -9.87 20.79 1.18
C GLY A 95 -10.58 19.61 1.85
N SER A 96 -11.79 19.84 2.37
CA SER A 96 -12.59 18.82 3.07
C SER A 96 -12.71 17.54 2.23
N SER A 97 -11.92 16.56 2.62
CA SER A 97 -11.39 15.53 1.74
C SER A 97 -12.37 14.36 1.46
N GLY A 98 -13.67 14.62 1.62
CA GLY A 98 -14.76 13.77 1.10
C GLY A 98 -15.55 14.44 -0.03
N SER A 99 -15.24 15.71 -0.34
CA SER A 99 -15.96 16.47 -1.36
C SER A 99 -15.60 16.02 -2.78
N ALA A 100 -16.59 16.06 -3.67
CA ALA A 100 -16.41 15.88 -5.10
C ALA A 100 -15.47 16.93 -5.73
N VAL A 101 -15.22 18.05 -5.04
CA VAL A 101 -14.37 19.15 -5.53
C VAL A 101 -13.02 19.27 -4.81
N ALA A 102 -12.64 18.31 -3.96
CA ALA A 102 -11.34 18.37 -3.28
C ALA A 102 -10.20 18.29 -4.30
N SER A 103 -9.22 19.19 -4.18
CA SER A 103 -8.04 19.21 -5.06
C SER A 103 -7.10 18.08 -4.68
N ALA A 104 -6.62 17.34 -5.67
CA ALA A 104 -5.64 16.29 -5.43
C ALA A 104 -4.24 16.89 -5.38
N VAL A 105 -3.42 16.45 -4.42
CA VAL A 105 -2.01 16.83 -4.34
C VAL A 105 -1.19 15.85 -5.16
N ASN A 106 -1.26 14.58 -4.76
CA ASN A 106 -0.64 13.45 -5.43
C ASN A 106 -1.33 12.16 -4.99
N GLY A 107 -1.01 11.05 -5.63
CA GLY A 107 -1.38 9.74 -5.17
C GLY A 107 -0.39 8.66 -5.57
N ASP A 108 -0.37 7.59 -4.79
CA ASP A 108 0.42 6.40 -5.03
C ASP A 108 -0.49 5.30 -5.56
N LYS A 109 -0.09 4.67 -6.66
CA LYS A 109 -0.73 3.50 -7.26
C LYS A 109 0.26 2.35 -7.27
N VAL A 110 -0.04 1.29 -6.52
CA VAL A 110 0.87 0.16 -6.35
C VAL A 110 0.11 -1.16 -6.52
N THR A 111 0.76 -2.15 -7.14
CA THR A 111 0.20 -3.51 -7.29
C THR A 111 1.12 -4.55 -6.67
N ASP A 112 0.51 -5.52 -5.98
CA ASP A 112 1.19 -6.63 -5.30
C ASP A 112 2.36 -6.19 -4.41
N LEU A 113 2.11 -5.21 -3.54
CA LEU A 113 3.06 -4.63 -2.60
C LEU A 113 3.49 -5.63 -1.52
N ILE A 114 4.78 -5.71 -1.25
CA ILE A 114 5.36 -6.45 -0.13
C ILE A 114 6.24 -5.50 0.67
N ILE A 115 5.96 -5.37 1.97
CA ILE A 115 6.79 -4.65 2.93
C ILE A 115 7.37 -5.69 3.89
N ASN A 116 8.69 -5.80 3.91
CA ASN A 116 9.41 -6.67 4.84
C ASN A 116 10.08 -5.81 5.92
N THR A 117 9.56 -5.87 7.13
CA THR A 117 10.08 -5.12 8.29
C THR A 117 11.36 -5.73 8.85
N GLY A 118 11.59 -7.03 8.62
CA GLY A 118 12.80 -7.73 9.06
C GLY A 118 14.03 -7.41 8.22
N THR A 119 13.86 -7.32 6.89
CA THR A 119 14.95 -6.96 5.95
C THR A 119 14.95 -5.48 5.54
N GLN A 120 13.95 -4.71 5.97
CA GLN A 120 13.76 -3.30 5.61
C GLN A 120 13.73 -3.08 4.08
N THR A 121 12.95 -3.91 3.40
CA THR A 121 12.80 -3.84 1.95
C THR A 121 11.33 -3.72 1.57
N THR A 122 11.06 -2.96 0.51
CA THR A 122 9.73 -2.86 -0.07
C THR A 122 9.80 -3.17 -1.57
N THR A 123 8.96 -4.10 -2.02
CA THR A 123 8.86 -4.51 -3.43
C THR A 123 7.40 -4.48 -3.89
N ALA A 124 7.18 -4.40 -5.19
CA ALA A 124 5.86 -4.43 -5.80
C ALA A 124 5.97 -4.95 -7.24
N ALA A 125 4.87 -5.39 -7.82
CA ALA A 125 4.81 -5.68 -9.24
C ALA A 125 4.86 -4.38 -10.07
N THR A 126 4.12 -3.35 -9.65
CA THR A 126 4.21 -2.01 -10.24
C THR A 126 4.05 -0.93 -9.18
N TYR A 127 4.64 0.23 -9.43
CA TYR A 127 4.44 1.45 -8.67
C TYR A 127 4.37 2.65 -9.62
N GLN A 128 3.51 3.60 -9.32
CA GLN A 128 3.43 4.89 -9.99
C GLN A 128 2.99 5.96 -9.00
N CYS A 129 3.67 7.09 -9.01
CA CYS A 129 3.13 8.31 -8.43
C CYS A 129 2.31 9.04 -9.49
N LEU A 130 1.11 9.48 -9.11
CA LEU A 130 0.18 10.22 -9.94
C LEU A 130 0.10 11.64 -9.40
N GLU A 131 0.42 12.62 -10.25
CA GLU A 131 0.42 14.03 -9.88
C GLU A 131 -0.99 14.59 -9.86
N GLY A 132 -1.34 15.32 -8.81
CA GLY A 132 -2.62 16.00 -8.70
C GLY A 132 -2.59 17.39 -9.33
N ASN A 133 -3.72 18.10 -9.28
CA ASN A 133 -3.83 19.44 -9.86
C ASN A 133 -3.38 20.56 -8.91
N PHE A 134 -3.23 20.29 -7.61
CA PHE A 134 -2.91 21.33 -6.64
C PHE A 134 -1.50 21.89 -6.83
N LEU A 135 -0.49 21.02 -6.97
CA LEU A 135 0.91 21.44 -6.97
C LEU A 135 1.29 22.21 -8.24
N ALA A 136 0.71 21.85 -9.39
CA ALA A 136 0.85 22.61 -10.62
C ALA A 136 0.40 24.08 -10.44
N GLY A 137 -0.64 24.33 -9.63
CA GLY A 137 -1.12 25.69 -9.32
C GLY A 137 -0.17 26.52 -8.46
N VAL A 138 0.85 25.90 -7.85
CA VAL A 138 1.91 26.58 -7.09
C VAL A 138 3.30 26.40 -7.73
N GLY A 139 3.34 26.00 -9.01
CA GLY A 139 4.60 25.86 -9.76
C GLY A 139 5.47 24.70 -9.29
N ALA A 140 4.88 23.59 -8.81
CA ALA A 140 5.62 22.43 -8.35
C ALA A 140 5.07 21.11 -8.92
N ASN A 141 5.90 20.06 -8.90
CA ASN A 141 5.48 18.69 -9.16
C ASN A 141 5.92 17.77 -8.02
N GLY A 142 4.96 17.17 -7.30
CA GLY A 142 5.24 16.35 -6.12
C GLY A 142 5.76 14.95 -6.44
N CYS A 143 5.33 14.35 -7.54
CA CYS A 143 5.81 13.03 -7.96
C CYS A 143 7.25 13.07 -8.45
N LEU A 144 7.58 14.07 -9.27
CA LEU A 144 8.92 14.26 -9.82
C LEU A 144 9.80 15.10 -8.91
N ASN A 145 9.29 15.75 -7.87
CA ASN A 145 10.04 16.65 -6.98
C ASN A 145 10.77 17.75 -7.78
N LEU A 146 9.96 18.54 -8.50
CA LEU A 146 10.41 19.63 -9.37
C LEU A 146 9.79 20.96 -8.97
N ASP A 147 10.54 22.02 -9.25
CA ASP A 147 10.04 23.39 -9.44
C ASP A 147 9.77 23.56 -10.95
N LEU A 148 8.59 24.10 -11.31
CA LEU A 148 8.13 24.27 -12.71
C LEU A 148 8.58 25.59 -13.35
N GLY A 149 9.52 26.30 -12.72
CA GLY A 149 10.12 27.49 -13.28
C GLY A 149 9.16 28.67 -13.42
N ALA A 150 9.46 29.52 -14.39
CA ALA A 150 8.78 30.80 -14.59
C ALA A 150 7.47 30.67 -15.37
N ASP A 151 7.36 29.67 -16.25
CA ASP A 151 6.15 29.46 -17.04
C ASP A 151 5.08 28.61 -16.30
N GLY A 152 5.47 27.89 -15.25
CA GLY A 152 4.58 27.05 -14.46
C GLY A 152 4.06 25.82 -15.20
N VAL A 153 4.70 25.45 -16.31
CA VAL A 153 4.31 24.33 -17.18
C VAL A 153 5.26 23.17 -16.95
N LEU A 154 4.70 21.98 -16.71
CA LEU A 154 5.51 20.75 -16.62
C LEU A 154 6.08 20.38 -17.99
N ASN A 155 7.36 20.70 -18.19
CA ASN A 155 8.13 20.38 -19.39
C ASN A 155 8.97 19.10 -19.22
N SER A 156 8.99 18.54 -18.01
CA SER A 156 9.65 17.29 -17.64
C SER A 156 8.76 16.06 -17.82
N SER A 157 9.38 14.88 -17.89
CA SER A 157 8.69 13.60 -18.00
C SER A 157 9.28 12.55 -17.06
N VAL A 158 8.51 11.49 -16.80
CA VAL A 158 8.93 10.37 -15.96
C VAL A 158 8.44 9.05 -16.52
N VAL A 159 9.26 8.02 -16.39
CA VAL A 159 8.92 6.62 -16.67
C VAL A 159 9.13 5.83 -15.39
N TYR A 160 8.05 5.28 -14.85
CA TYR A 160 8.08 4.35 -13.73
C TYR A 160 8.22 2.90 -14.20
N ASN A 161 8.69 2.02 -13.33
CA ASN A 161 8.80 0.58 -13.58
C ASN A 161 9.79 0.23 -14.71
N VAL A 162 10.87 1.01 -14.83
CA VAL A 162 11.87 0.81 -15.88
C VAL A 162 12.48 -0.59 -15.74
N GLY A 163 12.50 -1.35 -16.84
CA GLY A 163 12.96 -2.74 -16.85
C GLY A 163 12.10 -3.70 -16.02
N GLY A 164 10.85 -3.34 -15.70
CA GLY A 164 9.95 -4.16 -14.86
C GLY A 164 10.26 -4.07 -13.36
N ASN A 165 11.10 -3.13 -12.94
CA ASN A 165 11.43 -2.91 -11.53
C ASN A 165 10.65 -1.73 -10.96
N ALA A 166 9.72 -1.99 -10.03
CA ALA A 166 8.89 -0.96 -9.39
C ALA A 166 9.68 0.11 -8.61
N ASN A 167 10.94 -0.16 -8.27
CA ASN A 167 11.86 0.78 -7.63
C ASN A 167 12.72 1.58 -8.63
N CYS A 168 12.67 1.25 -9.92
CA CYS A 168 13.45 1.94 -10.95
C CYS A 168 12.59 2.98 -11.68
N VAL A 169 13.03 4.23 -11.61
CA VAL A 169 12.37 5.36 -12.24
C VAL A 169 13.39 6.13 -13.06
N GLN A 170 12.96 6.64 -14.20
CA GLN A 170 13.74 7.55 -15.05
C GLN A 170 12.98 8.85 -15.21
N ARG A 171 13.59 9.96 -14.83
CA ARG A 171 13.06 11.31 -15.01
C ARG A 171 13.90 12.03 -16.06
N THR A 172 13.24 12.74 -16.95
CA THR A 172 13.90 13.67 -17.88
C THR A 172 13.42 15.07 -17.54
N ILE A 173 14.35 15.94 -17.16
CA ILE A 173 14.06 17.34 -16.85
C ILE A 173 14.09 18.12 -18.16
N GLY A 174 13.06 18.92 -18.42
CA GLY A 174 12.90 19.69 -19.66
C GLY A 174 12.51 21.14 -19.39
N GLY A 175 12.72 22.01 -20.39
CA GLY A 175 12.38 23.43 -20.29
C GLY A 175 13.18 24.17 -19.21
N ASP A 176 12.48 24.99 -18.44
CA ASP A 176 12.98 25.70 -17.25
C ASP A 176 12.63 24.99 -15.92
N ASP A 177 12.13 23.75 -15.98
CA ASP A 177 11.93 22.91 -14.78
C ASP A 177 13.29 22.66 -14.09
N SER A 178 13.29 22.58 -12.76
CA SER A 178 14.48 22.25 -11.99
C SER A 178 14.21 21.24 -10.88
N SER A 179 15.17 20.34 -10.65
CA SER A 179 15.06 19.33 -9.61
C SER A 179 15.27 19.94 -8.22
N THR A 180 14.30 19.72 -7.33
CA THR A 180 14.40 20.09 -5.91
C THR A 180 14.75 18.90 -5.02
N GLY A 181 14.79 17.68 -5.57
CA GLY A 181 15.28 16.49 -4.89
C GLY A 181 15.06 15.20 -5.68
N ASN A 182 15.04 14.08 -4.96
CA ASN A 182 14.81 12.75 -5.54
C ASN A 182 13.35 12.60 -6.01
N VAL A 183 13.14 11.76 -7.00
CA VAL A 183 11.80 11.41 -7.50
C VAL A 183 11.08 10.56 -6.44
N ARG A 184 9.76 10.70 -6.30
CA ARG A 184 9.00 9.80 -5.44
C ARG A 184 8.94 8.39 -6.03
N THR A 185 9.46 7.40 -5.31
CA THR A 185 9.54 5.98 -5.71
C THR A 185 8.82 5.09 -4.70
N LEU A 186 8.77 3.78 -4.95
CA LEU A 186 8.18 2.83 -4.01
C LEU A 186 8.94 2.79 -2.67
N MET A 187 10.27 2.70 -2.72
CA MET A 187 11.16 2.76 -1.55
C MET A 187 12.35 3.68 -1.79
N ASN A 188 13.06 4.06 -0.73
CA ASN A 188 14.31 4.79 -0.86
C ASN A 188 15.33 3.97 -1.66
N THR A 189 15.82 4.54 -2.77
CA THR A 189 16.82 3.91 -3.62
C THR A 189 17.96 4.86 -3.92
N ALA A 190 19.18 4.32 -3.91
CA ALA A 190 20.30 5.02 -4.52
C ALA A 190 20.14 4.99 -6.05
N GLY A 191 20.48 6.10 -6.71
CA GLY A 191 20.55 6.15 -8.16
C GLY A 191 21.66 5.24 -8.71
N GLY A 192 21.50 4.78 -9.96
CA GLY A 192 22.46 3.90 -10.62
C GLY A 192 21.81 2.92 -11.60
N GLY A 193 22.59 2.31 -12.49
CA GLY A 193 22.10 1.31 -13.44
C GLY A 193 21.02 1.82 -14.41
N GLY A 194 20.98 3.14 -14.64
CA GLY A 194 19.95 3.81 -15.43
C GLY A 194 18.70 4.21 -14.62
N CYS A 195 18.65 4.00 -13.31
CA CYS A 195 17.58 4.48 -12.44
C CYS A 195 18.01 5.78 -11.71
N GLU A 196 17.07 6.69 -11.50
CA GLU A 196 17.19 7.85 -10.62
C GLU A 196 17.24 7.42 -9.14
N ALA A 197 17.83 8.27 -8.29
CA ALA A 197 17.65 8.15 -6.85
C ALA A 197 16.19 8.46 -6.49
N GLY A 198 15.66 7.71 -5.53
CA GLY A 198 14.25 7.72 -5.19
C GLY A 198 13.97 7.97 -3.72
N ASP A 199 12.94 8.77 -3.43
CA ASP A 199 12.34 8.93 -2.11
C ASP A 199 11.11 8.04 -1.98
N GLY A 200 11.18 7.09 -1.06
CA GLY A 200 10.22 6.01 -0.89
C GLY A 200 8.90 6.42 -0.27
N ALA A 201 7.82 6.15 -0.99
CA ALA A 201 6.44 6.25 -0.51
C ALA A 201 6.13 5.24 0.61
N PHE A 202 6.76 4.06 0.58
CA PHE A 202 6.42 2.92 1.43
C PHE A 202 7.62 2.37 2.22
N ASN A 203 8.44 3.25 2.80
CA ASN A 203 9.49 2.87 3.74
C ASN A 203 8.94 2.50 5.13
N MET A 204 7.88 1.69 5.20
CA MET A 204 7.14 1.41 6.44
C MET A 204 7.70 0.18 7.17
N TRP A 205 8.96 0.24 7.58
CA TRP A 205 9.66 -0.95 8.11
C TRP A 205 9.62 -1.10 9.62
N THR A 206 9.09 -0.12 10.36
CA THR A 206 9.04 -0.19 11.83
C THR A 206 7.67 -0.68 12.30
N VAL A 207 7.64 -1.83 12.97
CA VAL A 207 6.44 -2.31 13.68
C VAL A 207 6.31 -1.51 14.97
N VAL A 208 5.33 -0.61 15.03
CA VAL A 208 5.02 0.18 16.23
C VAL A 208 4.12 -0.61 17.18
N GLN A 209 3.23 -1.42 16.63
CA GLN A 209 2.31 -2.26 17.40
C GLN A 209 1.96 -3.50 16.60
N ASP A 210 1.98 -4.67 17.23
CA ASP A 210 1.40 -5.91 16.70
C ASP A 210 0.61 -6.63 17.79
N ASN A 211 -0.70 -6.37 17.83
CA ASN A 211 -1.64 -6.99 18.78
C ASN A 211 -2.67 -7.87 18.07
N LEU A 212 -2.36 -8.40 16.88
CA LEU A 212 -3.34 -9.13 16.07
C LEU A 212 -3.83 -10.44 16.73
N GLY A 213 -2.99 -11.08 17.55
CA GLY A 213 -3.33 -12.32 18.25
C GLY A 213 -4.49 -12.21 19.26
N SER A 214 -4.75 -11.01 19.77
CA SER A 214 -5.89 -10.71 20.67
C SER A 214 -7.06 -10.01 19.95
N GLY A 215 -7.05 -9.97 18.61
CA GLY A 215 -8.01 -9.21 17.81
C GLY A 215 -7.73 -7.70 17.77
N GLY A 216 -6.54 -7.27 18.19
CA GLY A 216 -6.11 -5.88 18.15
C GLY A 216 -5.67 -5.40 16.76
N THR A 217 -4.79 -4.41 16.74
CA THR A 217 -4.30 -3.78 15.51
C THR A 217 -2.81 -4.00 15.28
N LEU A 218 -2.43 -3.97 14.00
CA LEU A 218 -1.05 -3.84 13.53
C LEU A 218 -0.84 -2.39 13.07
N ILE A 219 0.27 -1.78 13.50
CA ILE A 219 0.70 -0.45 13.05
C ILE A 219 2.15 -0.58 12.58
N ILE A 220 2.39 -0.24 11.31
CA ILE A 220 3.73 -0.12 10.74
C ILE A 220 3.98 1.32 10.32
N SER A 221 5.19 1.84 10.56
CA SER A 221 5.57 3.23 10.29
C SER A 221 6.93 3.33 9.60
N ASN A 222 7.26 4.56 9.19
CA ASN A 222 8.57 4.94 8.64
C ASN A 222 9.66 5.15 9.70
N GLY A 223 9.50 4.62 10.91
CA GLY A 223 10.49 4.73 12.00
C GLY A 223 10.49 6.06 12.75
N ILE A 224 9.67 7.02 12.33
CA ILE A 224 9.46 8.28 13.05
C ILE A 224 8.31 8.09 14.08
N PRO A 225 8.41 8.63 15.31
CA PRO A 225 7.34 8.53 16.31
C PRO A 225 5.99 9.03 15.78
N LEU A 226 4.88 8.34 16.12
CA LEU A 226 3.53 8.63 15.55
C LEU A 226 3.01 10.06 15.81
N ASN A 227 3.54 10.74 16.82
CA ASN A 227 3.21 12.12 17.16
C ASN A 227 4.15 13.17 16.54
N ALA A 228 5.24 12.75 15.88
CA ALA A 228 6.23 13.64 15.29
C ALA A 228 5.94 13.93 13.82
N SER A 229 6.39 15.10 13.37
CA SER A 229 6.27 15.54 11.99
C SER A 229 7.06 14.64 11.03
N GLY A 230 6.55 14.44 9.82
CA GLY A 230 7.15 13.57 8.81
C GLY A 230 6.79 12.08 8.98
N THR A 231 6.09 11.72 10.06
CA THR A 231 5.65 10.34 10.25
C THR A 231 4.63 9.93 9.21
N SER A 232 4.81 8.74 8.67
CA SER A 232 3.82 8.05 7.85
C SER A 232 3.63 6.64 8.39
N TYR A 233 2.39 6.16 8.41
CA TYR A 233 2.07 4.85 8.96
C TYR A 233 0.79 4.27 8.39
N LEU A 234 0.75 2.94 8.40
CA LEU A 234 -0.40 2.14 8.00
C LEU A 234 -0.97 1.45 9.26
N THR A 235 -2.28 1.40 9.37
CA THR A 235 -2.97 0.71 10.46
C THR A 235 -3.87 -0.37 9.91
N PHE A 236 -3.78 -1.56 10.49
CA PHE A 236 -4.55 -2.73 10.11
C PHE A 236 -5.26 -3.33 11.32
N ALA A 237 -6.39 -3.97 11.07
CA ALA A 237 -7.10 -4.81 12.04
C ALA A 237 -7.13 -6.25 11.54
N ALA A 238 -7.14 -7.22 12.46
CA ALA A 238 -7.31 -8.62 12.10
C ALA A 238 -8.67 -8.82 11.41
N VAL A 239 -8.71 -9.60 10.31
CA VAL A 239 -9.97 -10.07 9.75
C VAL A 239 -10.43 -11.26 10.60
N PRO A 240 -11.61 -11.19 11.25
CA PRO A 240 -12.11 -12.32 12.01
C PRO A 240 -12.26 -13.52 11.09
N VAL A 241 -11.49 -14.58 11.34
CA VAL A 241 -11.72 -15.86 10.68
C VAL A 241 -13.05 -16.38 11.23
N PRO A 242 -14.07 -16.65 10.40
CA PRO A 242 -15.30 -17.25 10.90
C PRO A 242 -14.94 -18.55 11.61
N ALA A 243 -15.05 -18.56 12.93
CA ALA A 243 -14.88 -19.76 13.71
C ALA A 243 -15.87 -20.80 13.14
N ALA A 244 -15.36 -21.97 12.73
CA ALA A 244 -16.14 -23.16 12.40
C ALA A 244 -16.59 -23.46 10.95
N ALA A 245 -15.95 -22.93 9.88
CA ALA A 245 -16.11 -23.59 8.56
C ALA A 245 -15.22 -24.85 8.43
N TRP A 246 -13.96 -24.75 8.84
CA TRP A 246 -12.97 -25.82 8.66
C TRP A 246 -12.99 -26.91 9.73
N LEU A 247 -13.42 -26.61 10.96
CA LEU A 247 -13.55 -27.60 12.03
C LEU A 247 -14.76 -28.52 11.85
N LEU A 248 -15.79 -28.08 11.12
CA LEU A 248 -16.98 -28.89 10.86
C LEU A 248 -16.80 -29.86 9.68
N ALA A 249 -15.90 -29.58 8.72
CA ALA A 249 -15.68 -30.47 7.58
C ALA A 249 -15.22 -31.90 7.99
N PRO A 250 -14.20 -32.09 8.85
CA PRO A 250 -13.82 -33.42 9.30
C PRO A 250 -14.83 -34.03 10.29
N ALA A 251 -15.50 -33.21 11.11
CA ALA A 251 -16.51 -33.68 12.06
C ALA A 251 -17.78 -34.21 11.37
N VAL A 252 -18.24 -33.56 10.29
CA VAL A 252 -19.38 -34.01 9.48
C VAL A 252 -19.02 -35.27 8.68
N LEU A 253 -17.80 -35.37 8.13
CA LEU A 253 -17.32 -36.58 7.47
C LEU A 253 -17.20 -37.77 8.45
N ALA A 254 -16.79 -37.53 9.70
CA ALA A 254 -16.74 -38.55 10.74
C ALA A 254 -18.15 -38.98 11.19
N ALA A 255 -19.08 -38.03 11.38
CA ALA A 255 -20.46 -38.32 11.75
C ALA A 255 -21.21 -39.10 10.64
N GLY A 256 -20.94 -38.78 9.37
CA GLY A 256 -21.50 -39.51 8.22
C GLY A 256 -21.00 -40.96 8.09
N ARG A 257 -19.76 -41.26 8.52
CA ARG A 257 -19.23 -42.63 8.57
C ARG A 257 -19.82 -43.46 9.71
N PHE A 258 -20.13 -42.85 10.85
CA PHE A 258 -20.77 -43.56 11.97
C PHE A 258 -22.25 -43.88 11.72
N SER A 259 -22.98 -43.02 10.99
CA SER A 259 -24.39 -43.31 10.68
C SER A 259 -24.58 -44.42 9.65
N ARG A 260 -23.64 -44.59 8.68
CA ARG A 260 -23.70 -45.68 7.70
C ARG A 260 -23.38 -47.05 8.28
N ARG A 261 -22.65 -47.15 9.40
CA ARG A 261 -22.35 -48.43 10.06
C ARG A 261 -23.51 -48.98 10.90
N ARG A 262 -24.52 -48.18 11.25
CA ARG A 262 -25.68 -48.63 12.04
C ARG A 262 -26.86 -49.15 11.23
N LYS A 263 -26.84 -49.03 9.90
CA LYS A 263 -27.90 -49.56 9.01
C LYS A 263 -27.54 -50.88 8.33
N ALA A 264 -26.40 -51.49 8.69
CA ALA A 264 -25.90 -52.73 8.10
C ALA A 264 -25.79 -53.88 9.12
N ALA A 265 -26.53 -53.79 10.23
CA ALA A 265 -26.66 -54.84 11.24
C ALA A 265 -28.15 -55.11 11.48
#